data_AF-A0A1F6H6C3-F1
#
_entry.id   AF-A0A1F6H6C3-F1
#
_cell.length_a   1.000
_cell.length_b   1.000
_cell.length_c   1.000
_cell.angle_alpha   90.00
_cell.angle_beta   90.00
_cell.angle_gamma   90.00
#
_symmetry.space_group_name_H-M   'P 1'
#
loop_
_entity.id
_entity.type
_entity.pdbx_description
1 polymer ?
#
loop_
_entity_poly.entity_id
_entity_poly.type
_entity_poly.pdbx_seq_one_letter_code
_entity_poly.pdbx_strand_id
1 'polypeptide(L)'
;MRYRELQFFSEHPQWFKHERKLIILPGKYTKTSEERKVNLTPQFSEILYYYLEGGNQLEYPVYQTWQANLIRWASQAGIEDSINISGGTLRKTWESWLLESGYAEIRVMASQGHTSATSFKHYYNNDWSPQERGMIKIETAGWM
;
A
#
# COMPACT_ATOMS: atom_id res chain seq x y z
N MET A 1 -0.18 1.13 -3.33
CA MET A 1 -0.68 0.71 -4.66
C MET A 1 -2.19 0.92 -4.72
N ARG A 2 -2.78 1.26 -5.89
CA ARG A 2 -4.24 1.30 -6.08
C ARG A 2 -4.77 -0.11 -6.29
N TYR A 3 -6.03 -0.36 -5.95
CA TYR A 3 -6.61 -1.70 -6.04
C TYR A 3 -6.55 -2.30 -7.45
N ARG A 4 -6.80 -1.51 -8.49
CA ARG A 4 -6.72 -1.99 -9.88
C ARG A 4 -5.29 -2.39 -10.30
N GLU A 5 -4.29 -1.65 -9.82
CA GLU A 5 -2.88 -1.98 -10.07
C GLU A 5 -2.48 -3.28 -9.35
N LEU A 6 -3.08 -3.56 -8.18
CA LEU A 6 -2.90 -4.80 -7.45
C LEU A 6 -3.47 -6.00 -8.22
N GLN A 7 -4.65 -5.84 -8.84
CA GLN A 7 -5.23 -6.85 -9.74
C GLN A 7 -4.34 -7.12 -10.96
N PHE A 8 -3.76 -6.07 -11.56
CA PHE A 8 -2.80 -6.28 -12.66
C PHE A 8 -1.53 -6.97 -12.19
N PHE A 9 -1.06 -6.67 -10.97
CA PHE A 9 0.09 -7.36 -10.39
C PHE A 9 -0.19 -8.85 -10.16
N SER A 10 -1.40 -9.25 -9.74
CA SER A 10 -1.73 -10.67 -9.60
C SER A 10 -1.65 -11.45 -10.92
N GLU A 11 -1.92 -10.79 -12.05
CA GLU A 11 -1.80 -11.38 -13.39
C GLU A 11 -0.33 -11.38 -13.89
N HIS A 12 0.54 -10.63 -13.21
CA HIS A 12 1.93 -10.38 -13.61
C HIS A 12 2.91 -10.44 -12.43
N PRO A 13 3.02 -11.58 -11.71
CA PRO A 13 3.87 -11.72 -10.53
C PRO A 13 5.36 -11.45 -10.82
N GLN A 14 5.81 -11.61 -12.06
CA GLN A 14 7.19 -11.31 -12.49
C GLN A 14 7.62 -9.85 -12.31
N TRP A 15 6.68 -8.93 -12.04
CA TRP A 15 6.96 -7.54 -11.68
C TRP A 15 7.59 -7.40 -10.30
N PHE A 16 7.39 -8.38 -9.42
CA PHE A 16 8.04 -8.44 -8.12
C PHE A 16 9.52 -8.77 -8.28
N LYS A 17 10.37 -7.93 -7.68
CA LYS A 17 11.83 -8.07 -7.64
C LYS A 17 12.25 -8.25 -6.19
N HIS A 18 12.19 -9.49 -5.72
CA HIS A 18 12.47 -9.86 -4.33
C HIS A 18 13.80 -9.32 -3.80
N GLU A 19 14.90 -9.53 -4.52
CA GLU A 19 16.24 -9.05 -4.14
C GLU A 19 16.28 -7.53 -3.88
N ARG A 20 15.49 -6.80 -4.67
CA ARG A 20 15.39 -5.34 -4.62
C ARG A 20 14.21 -4.84 -3.78
N LYS A 21 13.43 -5.74 -3.18
CA LYS A 21 12.28 -5.45 -2.30
C LYS A 21 11.28 -4.48 -2.94
N LEU A 22 11.00 -4.66 -4.24
CA LEU A 22 10.13 -3.73 -4.97
C LEU A 22 9.25 -4.46 -5.99
N ILE A 23 8.13 -3.81 -6.35
CA ILE A 23 7.29 -4.18 -7.49
C ILE A 23 7.44 -3.09 -8.55
N ILE A 24 7.78 -3.48 -9.78
CA ILE A 24 7.89 -2.55 -10.92
C ILE A 24 6.59 -2.60 -11.71
N LEU A 25 5.76 -1.56 -11.58
CA LEU A 25 4.54 -1.42 -12.34
C LEU A 25 4.83 -0.73 -13.68
N PRO A 26 4.56 -1.38 -14.83
CA PRO A 26 4.71 -0.75 -16.14
C PRO A 26 3.73 0.42 -16.31
N GLY A 27 4.17 1.48 -16.98
CA GLY A 27 3.40 2.72 -17.12
C GLY A 27 1.98 2.53 -17.63
N LYS A 28 1.77 1.61 -18.59
CA LYS A 28 0.44 1.30 -19.17
C LYS A 28 -0.62 0.82 -18.16
N TYR A 29 -0.20 0.38 -16.98
CA TYR A 29 -1.11 -0.05 -15.89
C TYR A 29 -1.24 0.98 -14.77
N THR A 30 -0.54 2.10 -14.89
CA THR A 30 -0.59 3.20 -13.92
C THR A 30 -1.48 4.32 -14.42
N LYS A 31 -1.99 5.14 -13.49
CA LYS A 31 -2.81 6.31 -13.85
C LYS A 31 -2.02 7.40 -14.59
N THR A 32 -0.72 7.52 -14.34
CA THR A 32 0.14 8.58 -14.91
C THR A 32 0.83 8.16 -16.20
N SER A 33 0.64 6.91 -16.66
CA SER A 33 1.35 6.32 -17.80
C SER A 33 2.88 6.24 -17.61
N GLU A 34 3.39 6.41 -16.40
CA GLU A 34 4.80 6.34 -16.06
C GLU A 34 5.12 5.05 -15.30
N GLU A 35 6.29 4.45 -15.56
CA GLU A 35 6.75 3.31 -14.75
C GLU A 35 6.84 3.72 -13.28
N ARG A 36 6.32 2.87 -12.39
CA ARG A 36 6.37 3.13 -10.95
C ARG A 36 6.97 1.98 -10.18
N LYS A 37 7.90 2.33 -9.28
CA LYS A 37 8.53 1.42 -8.33
C LYS A 37 7.79 1.50 -6.99
N VAL A 38 7.17 0.40 -6.61
CA VAL A 38 6.50 0.26 -5.31
C VAL A 38 7.46 -0.44 -4.37
N ASN A 39 8.01 0.30 -3.42
CA ASN A 39 8.93 -0.23 -2.42
C ASN A 39 8.15 -1.03 -1.38
N LEU A 40 8.75 -2.13 -0.93
CA LEU A 40 8.19 -3.03 0.07
C LEU A 40 9.06 -3.01 1.33
N THR A 41 8.47 -3.39 2.46
CA THR A 41 9.27 -3.70 3.64
C THR A 41 10.00 -5.04 3.43
N PRO A 42 11.15 -5.27 4.09
CA PRO A 42 11.84 -6.56 4.01
C PRO A 42 10.93 -7.72 4.40
N GLN A 43 10.18 -7.57 5.50
CA GLN A 43 9.25 -8.59 5.98
C GLN A 43 8.19 -8.95 4.93
N PHE A 44 7.55 -7.96 4.31
CA PHE A 44 6.53 -8.24 3.29
C PHE A 44 7.16 -8.84 2.02
N SER A 45 8.36 -8.41 1.64
CA SER A 45 9.09 -8.98 0.50
C SER A 45 9.41 -10.47 0.69
N GLU A 46 9.80 -10.89 1.89
CA GLU A 46 10.01 -12.30 2.23
C GLU A 46 8.70 -13.09 2.16
N ILE A 47 7.65 -12.59 2.81
CA ILE A 47 6.33 -13.24 2.82
C ILE A 47 5.82 -13.44 1.39
N LEU A 48 5.88 -12.38 0.56
CA LEU A 48 5.43 -12.43 -0.82
C LEU A 48 6.26 -13.40 -1.66
N TYR A 49 7.57 -13.45 -1.46
CA TYR A 49 8.46 -14.40 -2.14
C TYR A 49 8.08 -15.84 -1.82
N TYR A 50 8.02 -16.23 -0.55
CA TYR A 50 7.67 -17.60 -0.17
C TYR A 50 6.25 -17.98 -0.59
N TYR A 51 5.31 -17.02 -0.56
CA TYR A 51 3.95 -17.25 -1.04
C TYR A 51 3.95 -17.62 -2.54
N LEU A 52 4.63 -16.85 -3.38
CA LEU A 52 4.68 -17.06 -4.82
C LEU A 52 5.52 -18.29 -5.21
N GLU A 53 6.69 -18.49 -4.59
CA GLU A 53 7.54 -19.68 -4.84
C GLU A 53 6.87 -20.98 -4.39
N GLY A 54 5.98 -20.90 -3.38
CA GLY A 54 5.13 -22.01 -2.97
C GLY A 54 4.06 -22.41 -4.00
N GLY A 55 4.00 -21.75 -5.15
CA GLY A 55 3.01 -21.99 -6.21
C GLY A 55 1.64 -21.38 -5.94
N ASN A 56 1.51 -20.52 -4.92
CA ASN A 56 0.25 -19.83 -4.64
C ASN A 56 0.04 -18.69 -5.62
N GLN A 57 -1.23 -18.44 -5.96
CA GLN A 57 -1.63 -17.32 -6.80
C GLN A 57 -2.26 -16.22 -5.95
N LEU A 58 -1.90 -14.97 -6.24
CA LEU A 58 -2.58 -13.82 -5.65
C LEU A 58 -3.98 -13.71 -6.27
N GLU A 59 -5.02 -13.85 -5.44
CA GLU A 59 -6.40 -13.75 -5.89
C GLU A 59 -7.06 -12.50 -5.31
N TYR A 60 -7.56 -11.63 -6.18
CA TYR A 60 -8.24 -10.41 -5.80
C TYR A 60 -9.64 -10.37 -6.42
N PRO A 61 -10.70 -10.22 -5.61
CA PRO A 61 -12.06 -10.18 -6.15
C PRO A 61 -12.31 -8.90 -6.94
N VAL A 62 -13.46 -8.81 -7.62
CA VAL A 62 -13.90 -7.56 -8.24
C VAL A 62 -14.07 -6.45 -7.20
N TYR A 63 -13.98 -5.19 -7.65
CA TYR A 63 -13.96 -4.02 -6.75
C TYR A 63 -15.17 -3.96 -5.81
N GLN A 64 -16.36 -4.31 -6.29
CA GLN A 64 -17.59 -4.32 -5.49
C GLN A 64 -17.50 -5.31 -4.33
N THR A 65 -17.03 -6.53 -4.61
CA THR A 65 -16.84 -7.56 -3.59
C THR A 65 -15.73 -7.19 -2.61
N TRP A 66 -14.63 -6.61 -3.11
CA TRP A 66 -13.56 -6.07 -2.26
C TRP A 66 -14.07 -5.00 -1.30
N GLN A 67 -14.84 -4.04 -1.83
CA GLN A 67 -15.44 -2.96 -1.05
C GLN A 67 -16.38 -3.50 0.04
N ALA A 68 -17.27 -4.43 -0.32
CA ALA A 68 -18.18 -5.06 0.64
C ALA A 68 -17.42 -5.83 1.74
N ASN A 69 -16.36 -6.55 1.36
CA ASN A 69 -15.50 -7.25 2.31
C ASN A 69 -14.80 -6.28 3.27
N LEU A 70 -14.24 -5.17 2.75
CA LEU A 70 -13.58 -4.17 3.58
C LEU A 70 -14.53 -3.53 4.60
N ILE A 71 -15.73 -3.13 4.19
CA ILE A 71 -16.74 -2.58 5.10
C ILE A 71 -17.08 -3.60 6.20
N ARG A 72 -17.29 -4.87 5.82
CA ARG A 72 -17.59 -5.95 6.78
C ARG A 72 -16.45 -6.15 7.77
N TRP A 73 -15.21 -6.28 7.30
CA TRP A 73 -14.04 -6.49 8.17
C TRP A 73 -13.77 -5.30 9.07
N ALA A 74 -13.92 -4.06 8.55
CA ALA A 74 -13.78 -2.85 9.35
C ALA A 74 -14.82 -2.79 10.48
N SER A 75 -16.08 -3.13 10.17
CA SER A 75 -17.15 -3.22 11.18
C SER A 75 -16.84 -4.28 12.24
N GLN A 76 -16.38 -5.47 11.83
CA GLN A 76 -15.97 -6.54 12.74
C GLN A 76 -14.78 -6.15 13.63
N ALA A 77 -13.89 -5.30 13.13
CA ALA A 77 -12.75 -4.78 13.87
C ALA A 77 -13.11 -3.59 14.79
N GLY A 78 -14.37 -3.14 14.81
CA GLY A 78 -14.82 -2.03 15.65
C GLY A 78 -14.47 -0.64 15.11
N ILE A 79 -14.18 -0.50 13.81
CA ILE A 79 -13.97 0.82 13.20
C ILE A 79 -15.33 1.52 13.05
N GLU A 80 -15.53 2.61 13.78
CA GLU A 80 -16.82 3.32 13.87
C GLU A 80 -17.36 3.76 12.49
N ASP A 81 -16.49 4.30 11.63
CA ASP A 81 -16.86 4.75 10.28
C ASP A 81 -16.57 3.70 9.20
N SER A 82 -16.92 2.44 9.47
CA SER A 82 -16.62 1.31 8.58
C SER A 82 -17.20 1.46 7.16
N ILE A 83 -18.31 2.19 7.01
CA ILE A 83 -19.01 2.36 5.72
C ILE A 83 -18.18 3.19 4.71
N ASN A 84 -17.31 4.06 5.21
CA ASN A 84 -16.46 4.93 4.39
C ASN A 84 -15.07 4.33 4.12
N ILE A 85 -14.78 3.13 4.62
CA ILE A 85 -13.53 2.42 4.33
C ILE A 85 -13.56 1.91 2.89
N SER A 86 -12.49 2.16 2.15
CA SER A 86 -12.31 1.67 0.79
C SER A 86 -10.86 1.25 0.52
N GLY A 87 -10.59 0.67 -0.65
CA GLY A 87 -9.22 0.43 -1.10
C GLY A 87 -8.38 1.73 -1.17
N GLY A 88 -9.03 2.88 -1.37
CA GLY A 88 -8.37 4.19 -1.27
C GLY A 88 -7.90 4.51 0.14
N THR A 89 -8.68 4.13 1.16
CA THR A 89 -8.36 4.33 2.58
C THR A 89 -7.08 3.59 2.95
N LEU A 90 -6.97 2.30 2.60
CA LEU A 90 -5.75 1.50 2.87
C LEU A 90 -4.48 2.17 2.33
N ARG A 91 -4.55 2.68 1.09
CA ARG A 91 -3.41 3.39 0.47
C ARG A 91 -3.07 4.67 1.22
N LYS A 92 -4.07 5.46 1.62
CA LYS A 92 -3.89 6.70 2.39
C LYS A 92 -3.33 6.43 3.79
N THR A 93 -3.77 5.35 4.44
CA THR A 93 -3.22 4.92 5.74
C THR A 93 -1.75 4.57 5.62
N TRP A 94 -1.37 3.77 4.60
CA TRP A 94 0.04 3.44 4.37
C TRP A 94 0.89 4.67 4.06
N GLU A 95 0.38 5.59 3.23
CA GLU A 95 1.01 6.90 2.97
C GLU A 95 1.27 7.68 4.26
N SER A 96 0.25 7.78 5.11
CA SER A 96 0.35 8.44 6.41
C SER A 96 1.41 7.79 7.30
N TRP A 97 1.47 6.47 7.34
CA TRP A 97 2.41 5.73 8.18
C TRP A 97 3.85 5.94 7.76
N LEU A 98 4.11 5.98 6.44
CA LEU A 98 5.44 6.25 5.91
C LEU A 98 5.91 7.67 6.28
N LEU A 99 5.03 8.67 6.16
CA LEU A 99 5.38 10.03 6.55
C LEU A 99 5.61 10.17 8.05
N GLU A 100 4.73 9.59 8.88
CA GLU A 100 4.87 9.59 10.34
C GLU A 100 6.18 8.91 10.79
N SER A 101 6.64 7.92 10.03
CA SER A 101 7.90 7.22 10.29
C SER A 101 9.14 8.01 9.84
N GLY A 102 8.95 9.16 9.20
CA GLY A 102 10.03 10.07 8.79
C GLY A 102 10.62 9.77 7.41
N TYR A 103 9.98 8.95 6.58
CA TYR A 103 10.44 8.74 5.21
C TYR A 103 10.23 9.98 4.36
N ALA A 104 11.20 10.27 3.48
CA ALA A 104 11.18 11.47 2.64
C ALA A 104 9.92 11.54 1.77
N GLU A 105 9.17 12.65 1.88
CA GLU A 105 7.89 12.87 1.18
C GLU A 105 8.00 12.59 -0.32
N ILE A 106 9.05 13.08 -0.98
CA ILE A 106 9.28 12.87 -2.42
C ILE A 106 9.37 11.39 -2.81
N ARG A 107 9.91 10.53 -1.93
CA ARG A 107 10.00 9.09 -2.18
C ARG A 107 8.64 8.42 -1.98
N VAL A 108 7.91 8.81 -0.95
CA VAL A 108 6.54 8.33 -0.71
C VAL A 108 5.64 8.71 -1.90
N MET A 109 5.73 9.95 -2.38
CA MET A 109 5.04 10.44 -3.57
C MET A 109 5.33 9.60 -4.81
N ALA A 110 6.61 9.41 -5.12
CA ALA A 110 7.03 8.64 -6.28
C ALA A 110 6.50 7.19 -6.20
N SER A 111 6.59 6.57 -5.02
CA SER A 111 6.13 5.20 -4.84
C SER A 111 4.60 5.04 -4.91
N GLN A 112 3.84 6.09 -4.60
CA GLN A 112 2.37 6.08 -4.63
C GLN A 112 1.78 6.64 -5.95
N GLY A 113 2.60 7.24 -6.81
CA GLY A 113 2.18 7.78 -8.09
C GLY A 113 1.33 9.04 -7.94
N HIS A 114 1.78 9.95 -7.07
CA HIS A 114 1.22 11.29 -6.87
C HIS A 114 2.03 12.34 -7.63
N THR A 115 1.35 13.31 -8.23
CA THR A 115 1.97 14.37 -9.05
C THR A 115 2.05 15.73 -8.35
N SER A 116 1.37 15.95 -7.21
CA SER A 116 1.44 17.22 -6.47
C SER A 116 1.60 17.04 -4.96
N ALA A 117 2.50 17.84 -4.38
CA ALA A 117 2.79 17.88 -2.93
C ALA A 117 1.58 18.34 -2.10
N THR A 118 0.61 19.04 -2.71
CA THR A 118 -0.63 19.48 -2.05
C THR A 118 -1.40 18.33 -1.39
N SER A 119 -1.27 17.11 -1.92
CA SER A 119 -1.95 15.92 -1.39
C SER A 119 -1.52 15.52 0.03
N PHE A 120 -0.34 15.94 0.51
CA PHE A 120 0.19 15.46 1.80
C PHE A 120 -0.05 16.36 3.00
N LYS A 121 -0.48 17.62 2.80
CA LYS A 121 -0.81 18.56 3.89
C LYS A 121 -1.81 17.97 4.89
N HIS A 122 -2.67 17.06 4.44
CA HIS A 122 -3.68 16.40 5.28
C HIS A 122 -3.11 15.35 6.24
N TYR A 123 -1.90 14.81 6.01
CA TYR A 123 -1.31 13.76 6.86
C TYR A 123 -0.41 14.30 7.98
N TYR A 124 0.01 15.57 7.90
CA TYR A 124 0.79 16.20 8.97
C TYR A 124 -0.05 16.59 10.19
N ASN A 125 -1.37 16.55 10.08
CA ASN A 125 -2.32 16.89 11.15
C ASN A 125 -2.97 15.63 11.76
N ASN A 126 -2.27 14.49 11.75
CA ASN A 126 -2.75 13.28 12.37
C ASN A 126 -2.37 13.26 13.87
N ASP A 127 -3.34 12.93 14.71
CA ASP A 127 -3.17 12.87 16.17
C ASP A 127 -2.76 11.48 16.66
N TRP A 128 -1.75 10.86 16.02
CA TRP A 128 -1.22 9.56 16.47
C TRP A 128 -0.69 9.68 17.91
N SER A 129 -1.06 8.75 18.77
CA SER A 129 -0.46 8.60 20.10
C SER A 129 1.01 8.18 20.01
N PRO A 130 1.83 8.42 21.05
CA PRO A 130 3.21 7.92 21.08
C PRO A 130 3.33 6.40 20.86
N GLN A 131 2.37 5.64 21.37
CA GLN A 131 2.30 4.18 21.22
C GLN A 131 2.03 3.80 19.75
N GLU A 132 1.05 4.43 19.11
CA GLU A 132 0.75 4.20 17.69
C GLU A 132 1.93 4.57 16.81
N ARG A 133 2.60 5.70 17.06
CA ARG A 133 3.83 6.07 16.36
C ARG A 133 4.92 5.01 16.48
N GLY A 134 5.05 4.40 17.66
CA GLY A 134 5.98 3.29 17.88
C GLY A 134 5.66 2.08 17.00
N MET A 135 4.39 1.67 16.96
CA MET A 135 3.93 0.56 16.12
C MET A 135 4.09 0.87 14.63
N ILE A 136 3.69 2.06 14.19
CA ILE A 136 3.82 2.53 12.80
C ILE A 136 5.28 2.45 12.33
N LYS A 137 6.24 2.84 13.16
CA LYS A 137 7.67 2.75 12.84
C LYS A 137 8.16 1.31 12.71
N ILE A 138 7.63 0.40 13.52
CA ILE A 138 7.94 -1.03 13.43
C ILE A 138 7.39 -1.60 12.12
N GLU A 139 6.11 -1.36 11.82
CA GLU A 139 5.43 -1.89 10.63
C GLU A 139 6.01 -1.37 9.31
N THR A 140 6.55 -0.15 9.32
CA THR A 140 7.16 0.47 8.13
C THR A 140 8.68 0.29 8.07
N ALA A 141 9.29 -0.43 9.03
CA ALA A 141 10.74 -0.54 9.13
C ALA A 141 11.37 -1.11 7.85
N GLY A 142 12.43 -0.45 7.38
CA GLY A 142 13.19 -0.88 6.21
C GLY A 142 12.50 -0.64 4.86
N TRP A 143 11.40 0.11 4.81
CA TRP A 143 10.79 0.54 3.55
C TRP A 143 11.73 1.45 2.78
N MET A 144 12.33 0.98 1.67
CA MET A 144 13.17 1.79 0.79
C MET A 144 13.32 1.22 -0.62
#